data_AF-A0AAN6PL33-F1
#
_entry.id   AF-A0AAN6PL33-F1
#
_cell.length_a   1.000
_cell.length_b   1.000
_cell.length_c   1.000
_cell.angle_alpha   90.00
_cell.angle_beta   90.00
_cell.angle_gamma   90.00
#
_symmetry.space_group_name_H-M   'P 1'
#
loop_
_entity.id
_entity.type
_entity.pdbx_description
1 polymer ?
#
loop_
_entity_poly.entity_id
_entity_poly.type
_entity_poly.pdbx_seq_one_letter_code
_entity_poly.pdbx_strand_id
1 'polypeptide(L)'
;MDLDPIDPQTTTPPPPPKPATPLQQKKESRTRTLTTTVLKHPPWSYARLELANPPAQTPTPSSMDMLQIRAYLTAATRQFLGAHGASIPLDILALRPTDGTVWVRVPRPDLGAFVAAVTAFDGVVVSSTGGSMGSSEQGEGVGRMVLHVKAAGDWLGSLIGKGEGEGALWPAGG
;
A
#
# COMPACT_ATOMS: atom_id res chain seq x y z
N MET A 1 49.95 8.92 71.09
CA MET A 1 49.27 8.26 69.96
C MET A 1 48.13 7.47 70.60
N ASP A 2 46.86 7.76 70.45
CA ASP A 2 46.15 8.72 69.63
C ASP A 2 44.72 8.87 70.24
N LEU A 3 43.99 9.84 69.72
CA LEU A 3 42.70 10.38 70.15
C LEU A 3 41.53 9.37 70.28
N ASP A 4 40.76 9.48 71.38
CA ASP A 4 39.34 9.95 71.44
C ASP A 4 38.24 9.31 70.51
N PRO A 5 36.93 9.54 70.76
CA PRO A 5 35.99 8.46 71.13
C PRO A 5 34.58 8.58 70.48
N ILE A 6 33.60 7.81 70.99
CA ILE A 6 32.12 7.99 70.96
C ILE A 6 31.42 8.04 69.58
N ASP A 7 30.44 7.15 69.37
CA ASP A 7 29.15 7.61 68.84
C ASP A 7 27.96 6.81 69.42
N PRO A 8 26.83 7.46 69.80
CA PRO A 8 25.70 6.88 70.52
C PRO A 8 24.48 6.57 69.62
N GLN A 9 23.50 5.92 70.25
CA GLN A 9 22.06 5.77 69.92
C GLN A 9 21.50 6.70 68.82
N THR A 10 20.54 6.23 68.00
CA THR A 10 19.17 6.84 67.92
C THR A 10 18.24 6.10 66.94
N THR A 11 17.11 5.67 67.50
CA THR A 11 15.87 5.22 66.85
C THR A 11 15.30 6.31 65.93
N THR A 12 14.89 5.96 64.71
CA THR A 12 14.18 6.89 63.81
C THR A 12 12.65 6.63 63.85
N PRO A 13 11.80 7.65 64.09
CA PRO A 13 10.34 7.53 64.12
C PRO A 13 9.69 7.64 62.71
N PRO A 14 8.41 7.23 62.54
CA PRO A 14 7.70 7.32 61.25
C PRO A 14 7.23 8.75 60.91
N PRO A 15 6.99 9.06 59.61
CA PRO A 15 6.68 10.41 59.14
C PRO A 15 5.20 10.83 59.39
N PRO A 16 4.92 12.15 59.47
CA PRO A 16 3.57 12.70 59.71
C PRO A 16 2.68 12.78 58.43
N PRO A 17 1.34 12.90 58.57
CA PRO A 17 0.42 12.98 57.44
C PRO A 17 0.38 14.39 56.81
N LYS A 18 0.30 14.45 55.46
CA LYS A 18 0.26 15.69 54.67
C LYS A 18 -1.15 16.33 54.62
N PRO A 19 -1.30 17.67 54.55
CA PRO A 19 -2.60 18.35 54.47
C PRO A 19 -3.21 18.31 53.05
N ALA A 20 -4.54 18.20 52.96
CA ALA A 20 -5.30 18.18 51.71
C ALA A 20 -5.49 19.58 51.10
N THR A 21 -5.26 19.72 49.79
CA THR A 21 -5.48 20.95 49.01
C THR A 21 -6.83 20.88 48.26
N PRO A 22 -7.67 21.93 48.24
CA PRO A 22 -8.97 21.90 47.58
C PRO A 22 -8.87 21.97 46.05
N LEU A 23 -9.61 21.08 45.37
CA LEU A 23 -9.71 20.97 43.92
C LEU A 23 -10.52 22.14 43.32
N GLN A 24 -9.88 23.00 42.52
CA GLN A 24 -10.54 23.99 41.67
C GLN A 24 -11.17 23.31 40.45
N GLN A 25 -12.50 23.38 40.35
CA GLN A 25 -13.27 22.85 39.23
C GLN A 25 -13.07 23.70 37.97
N LYS A 26 -12.48 23.10 36.93
CA LYS A 26 -12.35 23.67 35.59
C LYS A 26 -13.69 23.58 34.85
N LYS A 27 -14.28 24.72 34.49
CA LYS A 27 -15.48 24.77 33.62
C LYS A 27 -15.12 24.25 32.22
N GLU A 28 -15.69 23.12 31.85
CA GLU A 28 -15.56 22.53 30.51
C GLU A 28 -16.53 23.18 29.52
N SER A 29 -16.02 23.59 28.36
CA SER A 29 -16.83 24.04 27.22
C SER A 29 -17.53 22.83 26.59
N ARG A 30 -18.87 22.85 26.54
CA ARG A 30 -19.70 21.81 25.90
C ARG A 30 -19.64 21.91 24.38
N THR A 31 -18.54 21.46 23.79
CA THR A 31 -18.57 21.02 22.38
C THR A 31 -18.98 19.55 22.39
N ARG A 32 -20.21 19.25 21.97
CA ARG A 32 -20.73 17.88 21.92
C ARG A 32 -20.68 17.38 20.48
N THR A 33 -19.72 16.53 20.17
CA THR A 33 -19.68 15.77 18.91
C THR A 33 -20.95 14.92 18.83
N LEU A 34 -21.88 15.29 17.95
CA LEU A 34 -23.19 14.63 17.85
C LEU A 34 -23.06 13.23 17.23
N THR A 35 -22.15 13.05 16.26
CA THR A 35 -21.84 11.76 15.64
C THR A 35 -20.39 11.76 15.17
N THR A 36 -19.62 10.74 15.51
CA THR A 36 -18.30 10.48 14.92
C THR A 36 -18.43 9.28 13.98
N THR A 37 -18.51 9.56 12.68
CA THR A 37 -18.50 8.52 11.66
C THR A 37 -17.06 8.29 11.24
N VAL A 38 -16.47 7.24 11.78
CA VAL A 38 -15.14 6.77 11.41
C VAL A 38 -15.33 5.63 10.43
N LEU A 39 -14.84 5.80 9.20
CA LEU A 39 -14.71 4.76 8.19
C LEU A 39 -13.65 3.73 8.65
N LYS A 40 -13.93 3.01 9.74
CA LYS A 40 -12.97 2.07 10.36
C LYS A 40 -12.69 0.87 9.47
N HIS A 41 -13.65 0.52 8.61
CA HIS A 41 -13.63 -0.68 7.78
C HIS A 41 -13.99 -0.36 6.34
N PRO A 42 -13.09 0.29 5.56
CA PRO A 42 -13.29 0.36 4.12
C PRO A 42 -13.42 -1.07 3.56
N PRO A 43 -14.43 -1.40 2.74
CA PRO A 43 -14.59 -2.75 2.19
C PRO A 43 -13.53 -3.09 1.14
N TRP A 44 -12.83 -2.08 0.63
CA TRP A 44 -11.83 -2.18 -0.43
C TRP A 44 -10.46 -1.72 0.06
N SER A 45 -9.44 -2.34 -0.51
CA SER A 45 -8.06 -1.90 -0.49
C SER A 45 -7.58 -1.62 -1.91
N TYR A 46 -6.46 -0.93 -2.00
CA TYR A 46 -5.88 -0.42 -3.23
C TYR A 46 -4.45 -0.91 -3.38
N ALA A 47 -4.05 -1.17 -4.62
CA ALA A 47 -2.67 -1.51 -4.97
C ALA A 47 -2.24 -0.69 -6.18
N ARG A 48 -0.99 -0.20 -6.14
CA ARG A 48 -0.30 0.42 -7.26
C ARG A 48 0.71 -0.57 -7.82
N LEU A 49 0.59 -0.87 -9.10
CA LEU A 49 1.47 -1.76 -9.84
C LEU A 49 2.20 -0.97 -10.91
N GLU A 50 3.43 -1.38 -11.23
CA GLU A 50 4.22 -0.80 -12.33
C GLU A 50 4.79 -1.93 -13.19
N LEU A 51 4.85 -1.71 -14.50
CA LEU A 51 5.51 -2.62 -15.43
C LEU A 51 7.02 -2.66 -15.14
N ALA A 52 7.61 -3.84 -15.03
CA ALA A 52 9.04 -4.00 -14.77
C ALA A 52 9.92 -3.43 -15.89
N ASN A 53 9.46 -3.54 -17.13
CA ASN A 53 10.15 -3.05 -18.32
C ASN A 53 9.16 -2.22 -19.15
N PRO A 54 8.91 -0.95 -18.78
CA PRO A 54 8.03 -0.09 -19.57
C PRO A 54 8.60 0.08 -20.98
N PRO A 55 7.76 0.19 -22.03
CA PRO A 55 8.27 0.42 -23.36
C PRO A 55 9.16 1.64 -23.37
N ALA A 56 10.46 1.44 -23.61
CA ALA A 56 11.36 2.52 -23.98
C ALA A 56 10.72 3.25 -25.15
N GLN A 57 10.81 4.59 -25.13
CA GLN A 57 10.24 5.59 -26.05
C GLN A 57 10.43 5.23 -27.54
N THR A 58 9.76 4.18 -27.98
CA THR A 58 9.76 3.67 -29.34
C THR A 58 8.43 4.12 -29.93
N PRO A 59 8.41 4.62 -31.17
CA PRO A 59 7.23 5.24 -31.76
C PRO A 59 6.06 4.27 -32.01
N THR A 60 6.24 3.00 -31.69
CA THR A 60 5.18 1.99 -31.70
C THR A 60 4.74 1.70 -30.28
N PRO A 61 3.52 2.10 -29.87
CA PRO A 61 3.04 1.82 -28.54
C PRO A 61 2.82 0.31 -28.43
N SER A 62 3.69 -0.41 -27.71
CA SER A 62 3.23 -1.59 -26.99
C SER A 62 2.34 -1.09 -25.85
N SER A 63 1.18 -0.55 -26.21
CA SER A 63 0.23 0.06 -25.29
C SER A 63 -0.26 -1.04 -24.38
N MET A 64 0.13 -0.96 -23.11
CA MET A 64 -0.45 -1.78 -22.07
C MET A 64 -1.97 -1.61 -22.11
N ASP A 65 -2.70 -2.69 -22.36
CA ASP A 65 -4.16 -2.68 -22.46
C ASP A 65 -4.82 -3.19 -21.16
N MET A 66 -5.99 -2.64 -20.83
CA MET A 66 -6.77 -3.02 -19.65
C MET A 66 -7.14 -4.50 -19.67
N LEU A 67 -7.44 -5.07 -20.85
CA LEU A 67 -7.77 -6.48 -20.97
C LEU A 67 -6.58 -7.38 -20.63
N GLN A 68 -5.38 -7.01 -21.11
CA GLN A 68 -4.15 -7.75 -20.82
C GLN A 68 -3.79 -7.69 -19.35
N ILE A 69 -3.91 -6.52 -18.70
CA ILE A 69 -3.73 -6.39 -17.25
C ILE A 69 -4.73 -7.26 -16.51
N ARG A 70 -6.01 -7.21 -16.87
CA ARG A 70 -7.04 -8.00 -16.19
C ARG A 70 -6.76 -9.50 -16.33
N ALA A 71 -6.37 -9.94 -17.52
CA ALA A 71 -5.98 -11.33 -17.76
C ALA A 71 -4.75 -11.71 -16.92
N TYR A 72 -3.72 -10.85 -16.86
CA TYR A 72 -2.53 -11.03 -16.04
C TYR A 72 -2.88 -11.19 -14.55
N LEU A 73 -3.65 -10.25 -14.00
CA LEU A 73 -4.03 -10.27 -12.58
C LEU A 73 -4.87 -11.50 -12.25
N THR A 74 -5.82 -11.85 -13.12
CA THR A 74 -6.64 -13.05 -12.97
C THR A 74 -5.81 -14.32 -13.03
N ALA A 75 -4.79 -14.38 -13.90
CA ALA A 75 -3.88 -15.51 -13.99
C ALA A 75 -3.00 -15.62 -12.74
N ALA A 76 -2.45 -14.51 -12.25
CA ALA A 76 -1.64 -14.45 -11.05
C ALA A 76 -2.41 -14.94 -9.81
N THR A 77 -3.61 -14.39 -9.57
CA THR A 77 -4.43 -14.80 -8.41
C THR A 77 -4.93 -16.23 -8.54
N ARG A 78 -5.26 -16.68 -9.76
CA ARG A 78 -5.60 -18.09 -10.03
C ARG A 78 -4.46 -19.04 -9.74
N GLN A 79 -3.23 -18.69 -10.12
CA GLN A 79 -2.08 -19.54 -9.86
C GLN A 79 -1.80 -19.67 -8.37
N PHE A 80 -1.96 -18.58 -7.61
CA PHE A 80 -1.64 -18.56 -6.18
C PHE A 80 -2.76 -19.15 -5.30
N LEU A 81 -4.04 -18.90 -5.62
CA LEU A 81 -5.21 -19.26 -4.78
C LEU A 81 -6.17 -20.24 -5.45
N GLY A 82 -5.89 -20.70 -6.67
CA GLY A 82 -6.77 -21.58 -7.44
C GLY A 82 -8.09 -20.92 -7.84
N ALA A 83 -9.18 -21.69 -7.76
CA ALA A 83 -10.52 -21.23 -8.13
C ALA A 83 -10.99 -20.00 -7.32
N HIS A 84 -10.58 -19.91 -6.05
CA HIS A 84 -10.92 -18.77 -5.20
C HIS A 84 -10.31 -17.46 -5.74
N GLY A 85 -9.04 -17.49 -6.16
CA GLY A 85 -8.37 -16.33 -6.74
C GLY A 85 -9.00 -15.83 -8.04
N ALA A 86 -9.63 -16.72 -8.80
CA ALA A 86 -10.38 -16.37 -10.01
C ALA A 86 -11.65 -15.56 -9.72
N SER A 87 -12.23 -15.77 -8.53
CA SER A 87 -13.50 -15.18 -8.10
C SER A 87 -13.31 -13.90 -7.28
N ILE A 88 -12.06 -13.50 -6.99
CA ILE A 88 -11.78 -12.23 -6.33
C ILE A 88 -12.25 -11.09 -7.24
N PRO A 89 -13.16 -10.20 -6.78
CA PRO A 89 -13.61 -9.07 -7.58
C PRO A 89 -12.51 -8.00 -7.65
N LEU A 90 -11.79 -7.98 -8.77
CA LEU A 90 -10.74 -7.01 -9.08
C LEU A 90 -11.31 -5.91 -9.99
N ASP A 91 -10.96 -4.65 -9.72
CA ASP A 91 -11.30 -3.52 -10.61
C ASP A 91 -10.08 -2.67 -10.89
N ILE A 92 -9.92 -2.24 -12.14
CA ILE A 92 -8.83 -1.37 -12.57
C ILE A 92 -9.36 0.05 -12.52
N LEU A 93 -8.80 0.86 -11.61
CA LEU A 93 -9.24 2.24 -11.38
C LEU A 93 -8.64 3.20 -12.40
N ALA A 94 -7.35 3.00 -12.70
CA ALA A 94 -6.63 3.84 -13.64
C ALA A 94 -5.48 3.06 -14.26
N LEU A 95 -5.23 3.35 -15.53
CA LEU A 95 -4.14 2.84 -16.31
C LEU A 95 -3.39 4.02 -16.93
N ARG A 96 -2.08 4.12 -16.66
CA ARG A 96 -1.20 5.10 -17.30
C ARG A 96 -0.20 4.37 -18.20
N PRO A 97 -0.47 4.25 -19.51
CA PRO A 97 0.43 3.58 -20.45
C PRO A 97 1.81 4.23 -20.54
N THR A 98 1.89 5.56 -20.35
CA THR A 98 3.15 6.34 -20.41
C THR A 98 4.16 5.88 -19.36
N ASP A 99 3.69 5.62 -18.14
CA ASP A 99 4.55 5.23 -17.01
C ASP A 99 4.46 3.72 -16.72
N GLY A 100 3.62 2.98 -17.46
CA GLY A 100 3.30 1.59 -17.16
C GLY A 100 2.66 1.38 -15.78
N THR A 101 2.00 2.41 -15.22
CA THR A 101 1.41 2.37 -13.89
C THR A 101 -0.05 1.91 -13.95
N VAL A 102 -0.43 1.01 -13.05
CA VAL A 102 -1.79 0.49 -12.91
C VAL A 102 -2.27 0.65 -11.46
N TRP A 103 -3.49 1.12 -11.30
CA TRP A 103 -4.17 1.20 -10.01
C TRP A 103 -5.31 0.20 -9.95
N VAL A 104 -5.32 -0.62 -8.91
CA VAL A 104 -6.29 -1.72 -8.77
C VAL A 104 -6.98 -1.64 -7.41
N ARG A 105 -8.28 -1.91 -7.40
CA ARG A 105 -9.07 -2.13 -6.17
C ARG A 105 -9.28 -3.63 -5.95
N VAL A 106 -9.17 -4.05 -4.70
CA VAL A 106 -9.28 -5.44 -4.26
C VAL A 106 -10.06 -5.47 -2.94
N PRO A 107 -10.86 -6.51 -2.65
CA PRO A 107 -11.48 -6.62 -1.33
C PRO A 107 -10.42 -6.62 -0.24
N ARG A 108 -10.73 -5.92 0.85
CA ARG A 108 -9.81 -5.79 1.98
C ARG A 108 -9.23 -7.11 2.51
N PRO A 109 -10.01 -8.21 2.69
CA PRO A 109 -9.44 -9.47 3.18
C PRO A 109 -8.48 -10.12 2.20
N ASP A 110 -8.60 -9.82 0.90
CA ASP A 110 -7.85 -10.46 -0.17
C ASP A 110 -6.56 -9.70 -0.52
N LEU A 111 -6.34 -8.50 0.01
CA LEU A 111 -5.19 -7.65 -0.35
C LEU A 111 -3.86 -8.38 -0.15
N GLY A 112 -3.65 -9.02 1.00
CA GLY A 112 -2.38 -9.70 1.31
C GLY A 112 -2.10 -10.85 0.34
N ALA A 113 -3.13 -11.66 0.06
CA ALA A 113 -3.04 -12.76 -0.88
C ALA A 113 -2.85 -12.28 -2.33
N PHE A 114 -3.50 -11.17 -2.71
CA PHE A 114 -3.33 -10.53 -4.01
C PHE A 114 -1.90 -10.02 -4.20
N VAL A 115 -1.33 -9.30 -3.23
CA VAL A 115 0.05 -8.78 -3.31
C VAL A 115 1.06 -9.93 -3.41
N ALA A 116 0.87 -10.98 -2.62
CA ALA A 116 1.70 -12.19 -2.70
C ALA A 116 1.58 -12.86 -4.07
N ALA A 117 0.36 -13.02 -4.58
CA ALA A 117 0.10 -13.61 -5.89
C ALA A 117 0.79 -12.85 -7.02
N VAL A 118 0.64 -11.52 -7.07
CA VAL A 118 1.26 -10.69 -8.11
C VAL A 118 2.79 -10.72 -8.01
N THR A 119 3.34 -10.68 -6.80
CA THR A 119 4.80 -10.70 -6.58
C THR A 119 5.42 -12.06 -6.93
N ALA A 120 4.72 -13.16 -6.65
CA ALA A 120 5.15 -14.51 -6.98
C ALA A 120 4.86 -14.90 -8.44
N PHE A 121 4.08 -14.09 -9.17
CA PHE A 121 3.69 -14.41 -10.52
C PHE A 121 4.77 -14.02 -11.50
N ASP A 122 5.23 -15.05 -12.18
CA ASP A 122 6.45 -15.02 -12.97
C ASP A 122 6.28 -14.18 -14.25
N GLY A 123 5.04 -14.01 -14.71
CA GLY A 123 4.66 -13.08 -15.78
C GLY A 123 4.10 -13.76 -17.01
N VAL A 124 3.51 -12.99 -17.91
CA VAL A 124 2.84 -13.49 -19.12
C VAL A 124 3.71 -13.23 -20.34
N VAL A 125 3.83 -14.25 -21.19
CA VAL A 125 4.45 -14.14 -22.51
C VAL A 125 3.54 -13.30 -23.41
N VAL A 126 4.07 -12.18 -23.92
CA VAL A 126 3.41 -11.31 -24.89
C VAL A 126 4.10 -11.50 -26.23
N SER A 127 3.39 -12.12 -27.17
CA SER A 127 3.90 -12.31 -28.53
C SER A 127 3.75 -10.99 -29.30
N SER A 128 4.84 -10.27 -29.51
CA SER A 128 4.89 -9.10 -30.39
C SER A 128 4.80 -9.56 -31.85
N THR A 129 3.61 -9.91 -32.30
CA THR A 129 3.34 -10.24 -33.71
C THR A 129 3.29 -8.93 -34.50
N GLY A 130 4.46 -8.33 -34.73
CA GLY A 130 4.66 -7.08 -35.45
C GLY A 130 6.15 -6.90 -35.71
N GLY A 131 6.63 -7.48 -36.81
CA GLY A 131 8.05 -7.57 -37.13
C GLY A 131 8.74 -6.23 -37.39
N SER A 132 9.99 -6.14 -36.96
CA SER A 132 11.04 -5.52 -37.77
C SER A 132 12.03 -6.63 -38.12
N MET A 133 12.16 -6.88 -39.42
CA MET A 133 13.09 -7.82 -40.02
C MET A 133 14.51 -7.27 -39.82
N GLY A 134 15.10 -7.55 -38.66
CA GLY A 134 16.47 -7.23 -38.31
C GLY A 134 17.18 -8.50 -37.90
N SER A 135 17.96 -9.06 -38.81
CA SER A 135 18.79 -10.25 -38.62
C SER A 135 19.80 -10.02 -37.49
N SER A 136 19.60 -10.68 -36.35
CA SER A 136 20.70 -11.12 -35.50
C SER A 136 20.29 -12.40 -34.77
N GLU A 137 21.20 -13.36 -34.83
CA GLU A 137 21.19 -14.74 -34.36
C GLU A 137 21.04 -14.93 -32.84
N GLN A 138 20.13 -14.18 -32.20
CA GLN A 138 19.90 -14.23 -30.75
C GLN A 138 18.40 -14.23 -30.44
N GLY A 139 17.78 -15.41 -30.53
CA GLY A 139 16.48 -15.80 -29.95
C GLY A 139 15.29 -14.85 -30.22
N GLU A 140 14.33 -15.31 -31.03
CA GLU A 140 12.99 -14.70 -31.20
C GLU A 140 12.49 -14.01 -29.93
N GLY A 141 12.35 -12.68 -30.00
CA GLY A 141 12.07 -11.80 -28.86
C GLY A 141 10.65 -11.96 -28.32
N VAL A 142 10.43 -13.05 -27.59
CA VAL A 142 9.25 -13.27 -26.77
C VAL A 142 9.32 -12.32 -25.56
N GLY A 143 8.61 -11.20 -25.61
CA GLY A 143 8.57 -10.24 -24.50
C GLY A 143 7.78 -10.78 -23.31
N ARG A 144 8.33 -10.75 -22.10
CA ARG A 144 7.60 -11.11 -20.87
C ARG A 144 7.05 -9.86 -20.21
N MET A 145 5.74 -9.80 -20.02
CA MET A 145 5.09 -8.78 -19.19
C MET A 145 5.16 -9.21 -17.72
N VAL A 146 5.77 -8.37 -16.88
CA VAL A 146 5.88 -8.59 -15.42
C VAL A 146 5.45 -7.33 -14.69
N LEU A 147 4.50 -7.44 -13.75
CA LEU A 147 4.02 -6.32 -12.94
C LEU A 147 4.63 -6.40 -11.53
N HIS A 148 5.19 -5.29 -11.06
CA HIS A 148 5.71 -5.17 -9.69
C HIS A 148 4.74 -4.39 -8.82
N VAL A 149 4.51 -4.88 -7.60
CA VAL A 149 3.75 -4.15 -6.59
C VAL A 149 4.62 -3.03 -6.03
N LYS A 150 4.14 -1.78 -6.14
CA LYS A 150 4.86 -0.58 -5.70
C LYS A 150 4.31 0.00 -4.41
N ALA A 151 3.00 -0.09 -4.23
CA ALA A 151 2.32 0.30 -3.00
C ALA A 151 1.04 -0.51 -2.82
N ALA A 152 0.62 -0.73 -1.58
CA ALA A 152 -0.63 -1.36 -1.22
C ALA A 152 -1.17 -0.75 0.08
N GLY A 153 -2.49 -0.60 0.20
CA GLY A 153 -3.11 -0.09 1.42
C GLY A 153 -4.61 0.16 1.31
N ASP A 154 -5.24 0.44 2.44
CA ASP A 154 -6.70 0.55 2.53
C ASP A 154 -7.28 1.88 2.04
N TRP A 155 -6.41 2.88 1.88
CA TRP A 155 -6.79 4.24 1.56
C TRP A 155 -6.05 4.72 0.32
N LEU A 156 -6.77 4.89 -0.78
CA LEU A 156 -6.19 5.35 -2.05
C LEU A 156 -5.38 6.65 -1.88
N GLY A 157 -5.90 7.61 -1.10
CA GLY A 157 -5.21 8.86 -0.77
C GLY A 157 -3.86 8.69 -0.07
N SER A 158 -3.67 7.60 0.69
CA SER A 158 -2.39 7.30 1.34
C SER A 158 -1.36 6.74 0.35
N LEU A 159 -1.78 6.13 -0.76
CA LEU A 159 -0.86 5.55 -1.75
C LEU A 159 -0.38 6.57 -2.80
N ILE A 160 -1.14 7.64 -3.00
CA ILE A 160 -0.89 8.65 -4.05
C ILE A 160 0.28 9.59 -3.70
N GLY A 161 0.64 9.70 -2.42
CA GLY A 161 1.59 10.72 -1.96
C GLY A 161 1.01 12.14 -2.09
N LYS A 162 1.52 13.08 -1.28
CA LYS A 162 1.04 14.46 -1.29
C LYS A 162 1.65 15.18 -2.51
N GLY A 163 1.09 14.98 -3.71
CA GLY A 163 1.40 15.80 -4.90
C GLY A 163 1.44 15.10 -6.28
N GLU A 164 1.57 13.77 -6.38
CA GLU A 164 1.94 13.14 -7.67
C GLU A 164 0.82 12.38 -8.39
N GLY A 165 -0.35 12.17 -7.76
CA GLY A 165 -1.40 11.34 -8.38
C GLY A 165 -2.85 11.70 -8.10
N GLU A 166 -3.17 12.78 -7.38
CA GLU A 166 -4.57 13.23 -7.24
C GLU A 166 -5.13 13.59 -8.62
N GLY A 167 -4.50 14.55 -9.32
CA GLY A 167 -4.93 14.97 -10.66
C GLY A 167 -4.75 13.93 -11.77
N ALA A 168 -4.19 12.76 -11.46
CA ALA A 168 -3.98 11.69 -12.44
C ALA A 168 -4.99 10.54 -12.34
N LEU A 169 -5.76 10.47 -11.24
CA LEU A 169 -6.78 9.44 -11.04
C LEU A 169 -8.17 9.92 -11.44
N TRP A 170 -8.43 11.21 -11.32
CA TRP A 170 -9.61 11.85 -11.89
C TRP A 170 -9.19 12.75 -13.05
N PRO A 171 -9.78 12.59 -14.24
CA PRO A 171 -9.69 13.65 -15.24
C PRO A 171 -10.26 14.91 -14.59
N ALA A 172 -9.47 16.00 -14.56
CA ALA A 172 -9.97 17.28 -14.08
C ALA A 172 -11.26 17.61 -14.84
N GLY A 173 -12.35 17.85 -14.11
CA GLY A 173 -13.61 18.28 -14.69
C GLY A 173 -13.37 19.53 -15.54
N GLY A 174 -13.89 19.50 -16.77
CA GLY A 174 -13.79 20.59 -17.74
C GLY A 174 -14.57 21.83 -17.35
#